data_AF-A0A7W0A0T0-F1
#
_entry.id   AF-A0A7W0A0T0-F1
#
_cell.length_a   1.000
_cell.length_b   1.000
_cell.length_c   1.000
_cell.angle_alpha   90.00
_cell.angle_beta   90.00
_cell.angle_gamma   90.00
#
_symmetry.space_group_name_H-M   'P 1'
#
loop_
_entity.id
_entity.type
_entity.pdbx_description
1 polymer ?
#
loop_
_entity_poly.entity_id
_entity_poly.type
_entity_poly.pdbx_seq_one_letter_code
_entity_poly.pdbx_strand_id
1 'polypeptide(L)'
;MQPVPGKDDSGERRFEPFVHLVDVTESAALVAWGGFFLTREGDRWRVVDDEELPAGRRREGGTIGVQSASYGEARAEVLDLTGSVVASADAGDRNHVWV
;
A
#
# COMPACT_ATOMS: atom_id res chain seq x y z
N MET A 1 -9.83 -6.28 -8.71
CA MET A 1 -9.93 -5.49 -9.96
C MET A 1 -8.55 -5.51 -10.62
N GLN A 2 -8.38 -6.15 -11.78
CA GLN A 2 -7.09 -6.17 -12.49
C GLN A 2 -6.88 -4.84 -13.25
N PRO A 3 -5.65 -4.32 -13.40
CA PRO A 3 -5.44 -3.05 -14.09
C PRO A 3 -5.58 -3.21 -15.60
N VAL A 4 -6.37 -2.33 -16.23
CA VAL A 4 -6.41 -2.17 -17.69
C VAL A 4 -5.20 -1.33 -18.13
N PRO A 5 -4.38 -1.77 -19.11
CA PRO A 5 -3.26 -1.00 -19.61
C PRO A 5 -3.76 0.09 -20.57
N GLY A 6 -3.73 1.34 -20.11
CA GLY A 6 -3.81 2.52 -20.97
C GLY A 6 -2.42 2.82 -21.54
N LYS A 7 -2.35 3.00 -22.86
CA LYS A 7 -1.14 3.29 -23.61
C LYS A 7 -0.98 4.81 -23.65
N ASP A 8 0.07 5.35 -23.02
CA ASP A 8 0.72 6.61 -23.42
C ASP A 8 2.09 6.77 -22.73
N ASP A 9 3.09 7.05 -23.59
CA ASP A 9 4.54 7.27 -23.43
C ASP A 9 5.43 6.25 -22.68
N SER A 10 6.58 5.96 -23.30
CA SER A 10 7.31 4.68 -23.26
C SER A 10 8.21 4.43 -22.05
N GLY A 11 7.63 4.44 -20.84
CA GLY A 11 8.28 3.98 -19.61
C GLY A 11 7.63 2.71 -19.09
N GLU A 12 8.41 1.67 -18.80
CA GLU A 12 7.95 0.52 -18.02
C GLU A 12 7.36 1.04 -16.70
N ARG A 13 6.08 0.73 -16.41
CA ARG A 13 5.40 1.11 -15.16
C ARG A 13 5.05 -0.15 -14.38
N ARG A 14 5.38 -0.14 -13.08
CA ARG A 14 5.05 -1.25 -12.16
C ARG A 14 4.47 -0.72 -10.85
N PHE A 15 3.72 -1.57 -10.16
CA PHE A 15 3.23 -1.30 -8.82
C PHE A 15 4.01 -2.17 -7.83
N GLU A 16 4.62 -1.56 -6.83
CA GLU A 16 5.42 -2.23 -5.80
C GLU A 16 4.65 -2.22 -4.46
N PRO A 17 4.06 -3.35 -4.04
CA PRO A 17 3.32 -3.41 -2.79
C PRO A 17 4.25 -3.43 -1.56
N PHE A 18 3.76 -2.94 -0.42
CA PHE A 18 4.44 -3.10 0.86
C PHE A 18 3.45 -3.46 1.98
N VAL A 19 4.01 -4.12 3.00
CA VAL A 19 3.45 -4.22 4.35
C VAL A 19 4.57 -3.79 5.30
N HIS A 20 4.24 -2.92 6.26
CA HIS A 20 5.20 -2.32 7.17
C HIS A 20 4.69 -2.43 8.61
N LEU A 21 5.53 -2.97 9.48
CA LEU A 21 5.37 -2.87 10.92
C LEU A 21 5.84 -1.47 11.35
N VAL A 22 4.89 -0.56 11.53
CA VAL A 22 5.16 0.86 11.80
C VAL A 22 5.59 1.07 13.24
N ASP A 23 4.91 0.43 14.18
CA ASP A 23 5.17 0.57 15.61
C ASP A 23 4.71 -0.67 16.39
N VAL A 24 5.26 -0.87 17.60
CA VAL A 24 4.93 -1.98 18.49
C VAL A 24 4.91 -1.49 19.93
N THR A 25 3.85 -1.87 20.64
CA THR A 25 3.72 -1.72 22.09
C THR A 25 3.82 -3.07 22.76
N GLU A 26 3.72 -3.11 24.10
CA GLU A 26 3.68 -4.37 24.84
C GLU A 26 2.50 -5.28 24.48
N SER A 27 1.43 -4.74 23.90
CA SER A 27 0.18 -5.47 23.65
C SER A 27 -0.43 -5.29 22.26
N ALA A 28 0.18 -4.49 21.37
CA ALA A 28 -0.38 -4.18 20.06
C ALA A 28 0.70 -3.80 19.04
N ALA A 29 0.42 -4.02 17.76
CA ALA A 29 1.28 -3.65 16.65
C ALA A 29 0.54 -2.76 15.64
N LEU A 30 1.14 -1.64 15.24
CA LEU A 30 0.62 -0.81 14.15
C LEU A 30 1.16 -1.34 12.82
N VAL A 31 0.27 -1.87 12.00
CA VAL A 31 0.58 -2.40 10.67
C VAL A 31 0.04 -1.46 9.61
N ALA A 32 0.86 -1.09 8.63
CA ALA A 32 0.45 -0.33 7.45
C ALA A 32 0.73 -1.10 6.16
N TRP A 33 -0.07 -0.86 5.12
CA TRP A 33 0.10 -1.49 3.81
C TRP A 33 -0.17 -0.49 2.69
N GLY A 34 0.30 -0.82 1.50
CA GLY A 34 0.03 -0.01 0.32
C GLY A 34 0.93 -0.39 -0.82
N GLY A 35 1.26 0.59 -1.66
CA GLY A 35 2.27 0.40 -2.68
C GLY A 35 2.54 1.64 -3.50
N PHE A 36 3.68 1.65 -4.17
CA PHE A 36 4.16 2.75 -4.99
C PHE A 36 4.01 2.40 -6.47
N PHE A 37 3.57 3.37 -7.27
CA PHE A 37 3.77 3.28 -8.71
C PHE A 37 5.19 3.71 -9.01
N LEU A 38 5.90 2.88 -9.78
CA LEU A 38 7.26 3.13 -10.22
C LEU A 38 7.29 3.25 -11.74
N THR A 39 8.11 4.16 -12.24
CA THR A 39 8.43 4.27 -13.67
C THR A 39 9.93 4.18 -13.90
N ARG A 40 10.31 3.66 -15.06
CA ARG A 40 11.71 3.49 -15.43
C ARG A 40 12.27 4.75 -16.10
N GLU A 41 13.36 5.27 -15.56
CA GLU A 41 14.13 6.39 -16.07
C GLU A 41 15.57 5.93 -16.35
N GLY A 42 15.84 5.55 -17.61
CA GLY A 42 17.07 4.86 -17.99
C GLY A 42 17.19 3.51 -17.29
N ASP A 43 18.22 3.36 -16.44
CA ASP A 43 18.46 2.15 -15.64
C ASP A 43 18.00 2.27 -14.19
N ARG A 44 17.22 3.31 -13.86
CA ARG A 44 16.70 3.54 -12.51
C ARG A 44 15.19 3.47 -12.48
N TRP A 45 14.66 3.13 -11.31
CA TRP A 45 13.25 3.24 -11.01
C TRP A 45 13.02 4.49 -10.17
N ARG A 46 12.05 5.31 -10.58
CA ARG A 46 11.57 6.47 -9.82
C ARG A 46 10.15 6.22 -9.34
N VAL A 47 9.82 6.72 -8.15
CA VAL A 47 8.43 6.80 -7.68
C VAL A 47 7.67 7.82 -8.52
N VAL A 48 6.50 7.44 -9.02
CA VAL A 48 5.61 8.31 -9.77
C VAL A 48 4.85 9.18 -8.77
N ASP A 49 4.92 10.49 -8.96
CA ASP A 49 4.16 11.45 -8.15
C ASP A 49 2.66 11.37 -8.45
N ASP A 50 1.83 11.73 -7.48
CA ASP A 50 0.37 11.60 -7.57
C ASP A 50 -0.23 12.40 -8.74
N GLU A 51 0.37 13.53 -9.10
CA GLU A 51 -0.02 14.38 -10.24
C GLU A 51 0.29 13.74 -11.60
N GLU A 52 1.25 12.82 -11.65
CA GLU A 52 1.65 12.10 -12.87
C GLU A 52 0.83 10.82 -13.09
N LEU A 53 0.04 10.42 -12.09
CA LEU A 53 -0.83 9.25 -12.18
C LEU A 53 -2.06 9.57 -13.06
N PRO A 54 -2.47 8.64 -13.94
CA PRO A 54 -3.71 8.76 -14.68
C PRO A 54 -4.91 9.00 -13.75
N ALA A 55 -5.91 9.73 -14.23
CA ALA A 55 -7.17 9.92 -13.51
C ALA A 55 -7.75 8.54 -13.07
N GLY A 56 -8.12 8.43 -11.79
CA GLY A 56 -8.58 7.18 -11.17
C GLY A 56 -7.47 6.28 -10.62
N ARG A 57 -6.19 6.61 -10.81
CA ARG A 57 -5.06 5.98 -10.10
C ARG A 57 -4.47 6.83 -8.99
N ARG A 58 -4.67 8.15 -9.06
CA ARG A 58 -4.36 9.07 -7.96
C ARG A 58 -5.20 8.71 -6.73
N ARG A 59 -4.57 8.70 -5.56
CA ARG A 59 -5.26 8.54 -4.26
C ARG A 59 -5.18 9.85 -3.51
N GLU A 60 -6.31 10.33 -3.02
CA GLU A 60 -6.33 11.45 -2.07
C GLU A 60 -5.83 10.95 -0.70
N GLY A 61 -4.97 11.70 -0.01
CA GLY A 61 -4.45 11.31 1.33
C GLY A 61 -3.07 10.62 1.33
N GLY A 62 -2.48 10.35 0.16
CA GLY A 62 -1.14 9.76 0.03
C GLY A 62 -1.07 8.28 0.40
N THR A 63 0.11 7.69 0.19
CA THR A 63 0.36 6.25 0.35
C THR A 63 0.88 5.87 1.74
N ILE A 64 1.56 6.79 2.44
CA ILE A 64 2.11 6.59 3.78
C ILE A 64 1.75 7.78 4.67
N GLY A 65 1.39 7.50 5.92
CA GLY A 65 1.19 8.50 6.97
C GLY A 65 -0.12 8.29 7.72
N VAL A 66 -0.40 9.13 8.72
CA VAL A 66 -1.64 9.01 9.52
C VAL A 66 -2.91 9.25 8.69
N GLN A 67 -2.79 9.90 7.53
CA GLN A 67 -3.90 10.20 6.63
C GLN A 67 -3.91 9.33 5.36
N SER A 68 -3.05 8.30 5.28
CA SER A 68 -2.96 7.51 4.04
C SER A 68 -4.23 6.71 3.78
N ALA A 69 -4.66 6.79 2.52
CA ALA A 69 -5.98 6.32 2.13
C ALA A 69 -6.05 4.80 1.97
N SER A 70 -7.23 4.27 2.30
CA SER A 70 -7.58 2.86 2.14
C SER A 70 -7.40 2.33 0.72
N TYR A 71 -6.99 1.06 0.61
CA TYR A 71 -7.00 0.29 -0.63
C TYR A 71 -8.31 -0.50 -0.84
N GLY A 72 -9.33 -0.19 -0.05
CA GLY A 72 -10.55 -0.98 0.13
C GLY A 72 -10.52 -1.72 1.47
N GLU A 73 -11.60 -2.43 1.76
CA GLU A 73 -11.68 -3.29 2.95
C GLU A 73 -10.48 -4.25 3.03
N ALA A 74 -9.81 -4.26 4.17
CA ALA A 74 -8.65 -5.06 4.44
C ALA A 74 -8.68 -5.61 5.86
N ARG A 75 -8.08 -6.79 6.05
CA ARG A 75 -7.85 -7.39 7.36
C ARG A 75 -6.36 -7.62 7.54
N ALA A 76 -5.82 -7.15 8.66
CA ALA A 76 -4.46 -7.47 9.09
C ALA A 76 -4.54 -8.65 10.07
N GLU A 77 -3.70 -9.66 9.85
CA GLU A 77 -3.61 -10.85 10.69
C GLU A 77 -2.17 -11.04 11.17
N VAL A 78 -2.02 -11.28 12.47
CA VAL A 78 -0.75 -11.69 13.07
C VAL A 78 -0.78 -13.20 13.25
N LEU A 79 0.21 -13.88 12.68
CA LEU A 79 0.32 -15.33 12.72
C LEU A 79 1.44 -15.74 13.69
N ASP A 80 1.23 -16.82 14.43
CA ASP A 80 2.31 -17.48 15.15
C ASP A 80 3.22 -18.29 14.21
N LEU A 81 4.27 -18.92 14.75
CA LEU A 81 5.23 -19.72 13.98
C LEU A 81 4.62 -20.97 13.34
N THR A 82 3.43 -21.38 13.76
CA THR A 82 2.68 -22.49 13.15
C THR A 82 1.77 -22.03 12.01
N GLY A 83 1.66 -20.71 11.80
CA GLY A 83 0.76 -20.10 10.84
C GLY A 83 -0.66 -19.88 11.37
N SER A 84 -0.89 -20.05 12.67
CA SER A 84 -2.20 -19.82 13.28
C SER A 84 -2.39 -18.32 13.57
N VAL A 85 -3.56 -17.78 13.24
CA VAL A 85 -3.90 -16.38 13.53
C VAL A 85 -4.05 -16.20 15.05
N VAL A 86 -3.25 -15.32 15.64
CA VAL A 86 -3.28 -15.01 17.08
C VAL A 86 -3.90 -13.64 17.38
N ALA A 87 -3.97 -12.75 16.40
CA ALA A 87 -4.67 -11.46 16.49
C ALA A 87 -5.07 -10.98 15.10
N SER A 88 -6.11 -10.17 15.00
CA SER A 88 -6.51 -9.56 13.73
C SER A 88 -7.34 -8.29 13.92
N ALA A 89 -7.26 -7.37 12.96
CA ALA A 89 -8.12 -6.20 12.91
C ALA A 89 -8.53 -5.87 11.46
N ASP A 90 -9.75 -5.35 11.31
CA ASP A 90 -10.30 -4.89 10.03
C ASP A 90 -10.09 -3.38 9.86
N ALA A 91 -9.88 -2.94 8.62
CA ALA A 91 -9.75 -1.54 8.24
C ALA A 91 -10.45 -1.28 6.90
N GLY A 92 -11.30 -0.25 6.88
CA GLY A 92 -12.07 0.13 5.69
C GLY A 92 -11.69 1.50 5.13
N ASP A 93 -11.44 2.50 5.98
CA ASP A 93 -11.23 3.91 5.60
C ASP A 93 -9.76 4.34 5.50
N ARG A 94 -8.84 3.50 5.99
CA ARG A 94 -7.39 3.75 6.06
C ARG A 94 -6.60 2.50 5.68
N ASN A 95 -5.32 2.67 5.38
CA ASN A 95 -4.40 1.57 5.04
C ASN A 95 -3.46 1.19 6.19
N HIS A 96 -3.88 1.42 7.44
CA HIS A 96 -3.12 1.06 8.62
C HIS A 96 -4.05 0.72 9.79
N VAL A 97 -3.66 -0.22 10.64
CA VAL A 97 -4.48 -0.65 11.76
C VAL A 97 -3.61 -1.13 12.92
N TRP A 98 -4.07 -0.87 14.15
CA TRP A 98 -3.53 -1.52 15.34
C TRP A 98 -4.14 -2.92 15.43
N VAL A 99 -3.27 -3.93 15.51
CA VAL A 99 -3.61 -5.35 15.71
C VAL A 99 -3.16 -5.79 17.10
#